data_AF-A0A8J0V942-F1
#
_entry.id   AF-A0A8J0V942-F1
#
_cell.length_a   1.000
_cell.length_b   1.000
_cell.length_c   1.000
_cell.angle_alpha   90.00
_cell.angle_beta   90.00
_cell.angle_gamma   90.00
#
_symmetry.space_group_name_H-M   'P 1'
#
loop_
_entity.id
_entity.type
_entity.pdbx_description
1 polymer ?
#
loop_
_entity_poly.entity_id
_entity_poly.type
_entity_poly.pdbx_seq_one_letter_code
_entity_poly.pdbx_strand_id
1 'polypeptide(L)'
;MLKISTIKCSMCNENLKNILVLSFGILFLYTAYMGLQTLQSSLNKIEGLGVASLSVMYVALSISSLLLPPLLIKRIGCKWTIVVSMFCFISYSLCNFYPSWPTLIISSILVGLGGGPLWAGKSTYITIIGNKYAETSGQIAKDVVNQYFGIFFMICQTCRVWGNLISSLIFNLSHNSGGLDALNQTVCGAGDCPLQQSQSGNITSSQPSKTILYTLLGSYTGCGILAVLLIIFFLDKPHTEKQNRENQSETSICSYLLASFKQLRDKRQCLLIPLTMFSGFEQGFIASDFTKSYVTCILGLKYVGFVIICFGVTNSICAAIFGKLTQYTGRIPLFLLGAAINVGCIIGFLTWRPHIGNFAVFFIMSGLWGIADAVWQTLLSSLYGVLFEKNKEAAFANFSLWESLGFAIAFGYSSFLCVYVKLYILMCVVVIGILLYGIVEYIEHTQLRNSPVTEDGPKENEAIPA
;
A
#
# COMPACT_ATOMS: atom_id res chain seq x y z
N MET A 1 -44.89 7.21 -6.31
CA MET A 1 -43.79 7.99 -5.69
C MET A 1 -43.34 7.46 -4.33
N LEU A 2 -44.23 7.26 -3.33
CA LEU A 2 -43.84 6.80 -1.98
C LEU A 2 -43.07 5.46 -1.97
N LYS A 3 -43.51 4.43 -2.69
CA LYS A 3 -42.79 3.14 -2.79
C LYS A 3 -41.36 3.27 -3.33
N ILE A 4 -41.16 4.13 -4.33
CA ILE A 4 -39.84 4.36 -4.95
C ILE A 4 -38.92 5.11 -3.99
N SER A 5 -39.45 6.10 -3.26
CA SER A 5 -38.73 6.81 -2.21
C SER A 5 -38.28 5.89 -1.06
N THR A 6 -39.17 5.03 -0.56
CA THR A 6 -38.85 4.08 0.53
C THR A 6 -37.85 3.01 0.09
N ILE A 7 -37.95 2.50 -1.15
CA ILE A 7 -36.96 1.57 -1.73
C ILE A 7 -35.59 2.25 -1.89
N LYS A 8 -35.56 3.50 -2.39
CA LYS A 8 -34.33 4.29 -2.56
C LYS A 8 -33.63 4.56 -1.21
N CYS A 9 -34.40 4.80 -0.14
CA CYS A 9 -33.88 5.02 1.21
C CYS A 9 -33.35 3.72 1.85
N SER A 10 -34.10 2.61 1.75
CA SER A 10 -33.68 1.29 2.26
C SER A 10 -32.39 0.79 1.57
N MET A 11 -32.32 0.92 0.25
CA MET A 11 -31.17 0.46 -0.54
C MET A 11 -29.93 1.37 -0.39
N CYS A 12 -30.12 2.65 -0.07
CA CYS A 12 -29.04 3.55 0.34
C CYS A 12 -28.39 3.06 1.65
N ASN A 13 -29.22 2.67 2.62
CA ASN A 13 -28.76 2.19 3.92
C ASN A 13 -28.01 0.85 3.81
N GLU A 14 -28.48 -0.07 2.96
CA GLU A 14 -27.83 -1.36 2.72
C GLU A 14 -26.46 -1.23 2.03
N ASN A 15 -26.35 -0.42 0.98
CA ASN A 15 -25.07 -0.22 0.28
C ASN A 15 -24.06 0.51 1.18
N LEU A 16 -24.51 1.53 1.92
CA LEU A 16 -23.65 2.23 2.88
C LEU A 16 -23.18 1.30 4.01
N LYS A 17 -24.07 0.48 4.58
CA LYS A 17 -23.72 -0.59 5.53
C LYS A 17 -22.61 -1.48 4.95
N ASN A 18 -22.79 -2.00 3.74
CA ASN A 18 -21.82 -2.90 3.12
C ASN A 18 -20.45 -2.24 2.88
N ILE A 19 -20.43 -0.97 2.47
CA ILE A 19 -19.18 -0.21 2.32
C ILE A 19 -18.49 -0.01 3.66
N LEU A 20 -19.23 0.35 4.70
CA LEU A 20 -18.67 0.53 6.04
C LEU A 20 -18.13 -0.78 6.60
N VAL A 21 -18.89 -1.88 6.49
CA VAL A 21 -18.44 -3.21 6.91
C VAL A 21 -17.17 -3.63 6.18
N LEU A 22 -17.12 -3.45 4.85
CA LEU A 22 -15.94 -3.74 4.05
C LEU A 22 -14.73 -2.88 4.48
N SER A 23 -14.96 -1.59 4.74
CA SER A 23 -13.93 -0.64 5.14
C SER A 23 -13.36 -0.96 6.52
N PHE A 24 -14.21 -1.21 7.52
CA PHE A 24 -13.79 -1.59 8.86
C PHE A 24 -13.16 -2.99 8.92
N GLY A 25 -13.67 -3.94 8.14
CA GLY A 25 -13.05 -5.26 8.03
C GLY A 25 -11.62 -5.18 7.49
N ILE A 26 -11.40 -4.47 6.39
CA ILE A 26 -10.04 -4.30 5.85
C ILE A 26 -9.18 -3.43 6.76
N LEU A 27 -9.75 -2.40 7.42
CA LEU A 27 -9.04 -1.59 8.43
C LEU A 27 -8.47 -2.47 9.55
N PHE A 28 -9.26 -3.35 10.17
CA PHE A 28 -8.79 -4.21 11.25
C PHE A 28 -7.72 -5.21 10.78
N LEU A 29 -7.88 -5.78 9.57
CA LEU A 29 -6.88 -6.65 8.98
C LEU A 29 -5.54 -5.93 8.75
N TYR A 30 -5.59 -4.75 8.13
CA TYR A 30 -4.39 -3.97 7.84
C TYR A 30 -3.78 -3.33 9.08
N THR A 31 -4.58 -3.07 10.12
CA THR A 31 -4.06 -2.62 11.43
C THR A 31 -3.07 -3.64 11.98
N ALA A 32 -3.44 -4.92 11.96
CA ALA A 32 -2.55 -6.02 12.35
C ALA A 32 -1.33 -6.13 11.43
N TYR A 33 -1.57 -6.15 10.12
CA TYR A 33 -0.51 -6.33 9.13
C TYR A 33 0.52 -5.18 9.10
N MET A 34 0.08 -3.92 9.02
CA MET A 34 0.97 -2.75 8.95
C MET A 34 1.78 -2.58 10.25
N GLY A 35 1.15 -2.84 11.40
CA GLY A 35 1.83 -2.84 12.69
C GLY A 35 2.92 -3.92 12.77
N LEU A 36 2.62 -5.13 12.30
CA LEU A 36 3.59 -6.22 12.26
C LEU A 36 4.71 -5.96 11.24
N GLN A 37 4.38 -5.48 10.05
CA GLN A 37 5.33 -5.18 8.96
C GLN A 37 6.43 -4.21 9.41
N THR A 38 6.06 -3.08 10.00
CA THR A 38 7.00 -2.03 10.44
C THR A 38 7.95 -2.51 11.53
N LEU A 39 7.55 -3.54 12.28
CA LEU A 39 8.35 -4.14 13.33
C LEU A 39 9.20 -5.32 12.84
N GLN A 40 8.92 -5.95 11.69
CA GLN A 40 9.61 -7.17 11.24
C GLN A 40 11.13 -7.00 11.17
N SER A 41 11.60 -5.87 10.61
CA SER A 41 13.03 -5.56 10.50
C SER A 41 13.73 -5.47 11.85
N SER A 42 12.95 -5.22 12.92
CA SER A 42 13.45 -4.97 14.25
C SER A 42 13.15 -6.09 15.26
N LEU A 43 12.08 -6.87 15.05
CA LEU A 43 11.70 -8.04 15.84
C LEU A 43 12.47 -9.29 15.43
N ASN A 44 12.54 -9.57 14.13
CA ASN A 44 13.14 -10.78 13.57
C ASN A 44 14.47 -10.46 12.87
N LYS A 45 15.41 -9.90 13.65
CA LYS A 45 16.73 -9.42 13.15
C LYS A 45 17.72 -10.53 12.78
N ILE A 46 17.63 -11.69 13.46
CA ILE A 46 18.57 -12.80 13.31
C ILE A 46 18.60 -13.24 11.84
N GLU A 47 19.78 -13.21 11.23
CA GLU A 47 20.03 -13.54 9.81
C GLU A 47 19.16 -12.76 8.80
N GLY A 48 18.52 -11.66 9.21
CA GLY A 48 17.61 -10.92 8.34
C GLY A 48 16.26 -11.59 8.07
N LEU A 49 15.87 -12.59 8.88
CA LEU A 49 14.64 -13.37 8.68
C LEU A 49 13.39 -12.49 8.46
N GLY A 50 13.21 -11.43 9.25
CA GLY A 50 12.05 -10.54 9.15
C GLY A 50 11.93 -9.85 7.79
N VAL A 51 13.00 -9.23 7.30
CA VAL A 51 13.00 -8.56 5.98
C VAL A 51 12.99 -9.57 4.83
N ALA A 52 13.63 -10.73 4.97
CA ALA A 52 13.53 -11.80 3.99
C ALA A 52 12.08 -12.29 3.84
N SER A 53 11.34 -12.44 4.95
CA SER A 53 9.93 -12.81 4.93
C SER A 53 9.08 -11.76 4.18
N LEU A 54 9.29 -10.47 4.45
CA LEU A 54 8.61 -9.39 3.74
C LEU A 54 8.96 -9.38 2.25
N SER A 55 10.23 -9.58 1.89
CA SER A 55 10.66 -9.68 0.49
C SER A 55 9.91 -10.79 -0.25
N VAL A 56 9.86 -11.99 0.32
CA VAL A 56 9.16 -13.13 -0.30
C VAL A 56 7.67 -12.87 -0.44
N MET A 57 7.03 -12.27 0.56
CA MET A 57 5.63 -11.90 0.50
C MET A 57 5.33 -10.94 -0.65
N TYR A 58 6.17 -9.92 -0.87
CA TYR A 58 5.96 -8.96 -1.96
C TYR A 58 6.29 -9.54 -3.35
N VAL A 59 7.23 -10.48 -3.46
CA VAL A 59 7.41 -11.27 -4.69
C VAL A 59 6.16 -12.09 -4.99
N ALA A 60 5.64 -12.82 -4.00
CA ALA A 60 4.42 -13.59 -4.14
C ALA A 60 3.21 -12.69 -4.46
N LEU A 61 3.12 -11.49 -3.90
CA LEU A 61 2.10 -10.49 -4.22
C LEU A 61 2.18 -10.01 -5.67
N SER A 62 3.38 -9.78 -6.17
CA SER A 62 3.62 -9.36 -7.56
C SER A 62 3.09 -10.41 -8.54
N ILE A 63 3.41 -11.69 -8.28
CA ILE A 63 2.93 -12.83 -9.08
C ILE A 63 1.41 -12.97 -8.93
N SER A 64 0.90 -12.86 -7.71
CA SER A 64 -0.52 -13.05 -7.41
C SER A 64 -1.41 -12.03 -8.09
N SER A 65 -1.01 -10.76 -8.07
CA SER A 65 -1.77 -9.63 -8.62
C SER A 65 -2.08 -9.77 -10.12
N LEU A 66 -1.28 -10.52 -10.86
CA LEU A 66 -1.54 -10.83 -12.28
C LEU A 66 -2.48 -12.02 -12.50
N LEU A 67 -2.40 -13.03 -11.63
CA LEU A 67 -2.89 -14.38 -11.90
C LEU A 67 -4.17 -14.74 -11.13
N LEU A 68 -4.15 -14.52 -9.81
CA LEU A 68 -5.14 -15.08 -8.90
C LEU A 68 -6.48 -14.29 -8.85
N PRO A 69 -6.51 -12.95 -8.97
CA PRO A 69 -7.76 -12.20 -8.93
C PRO A 69 -8.86 -12.67 -9.87
N PRO A 70 -8.64 -12.79 -11.21
CA PRO A 70 -9.71 -13.22 -12.12
C PRO A 70 -10.17 -14.65 -11.81
N LEU A 71 -9.26 -15.54 -11.42
CA LEU A 71 -9.56 -16.94 -11.08
C LEU A 71 -10.47 -17.05 -9.86
N LEU A 72 -10.11 -16.40 -8.75
CA LEU A 72 -10.84 -16.51 -7.49
C LEU A 72 -12.18 -15.78 -7.54
N ILE A 73 -12.22 -14.56 -8.09
CA ILE A 73 -13.46 -13.79 -8.19
C ILE A 73 -14.48 -14.53 -9.05
N LYS A 74 -14.06 -15.11 -10.19
CA LYS A 74 -14.95 -15.90 -11.05
C LYS A 74 -15.47 -17.17 -10.37
N ARG A 75 -14.61 -17.90 -9.64
CA ARG A 75 -14.97 -19.21 -9.06
C ARG A 75 -15.81 -19.09 -7.79
N ILE A 76 -15.39 -18.25 -6.84
CA ILE A 76 -16.00 -18.18 -5.49
C ILE A 76 -16.70 -16.85 -5.18
N GLY A 77 -16.54 -15.83 -6.03
CA GLY A 77 -17.19 -14.50 -5.87
C GLY A 77 -16.36 -13.54 -5.02
N CYS A 78 -16.72 -12.25 -5.03
CA CYS A 78 -15.92 -11.20 -4.38
C CYS A 78 -15.87 -11.39 -2.87
N LYS A 79 -17.04 -11.62 -2.22
CA LYS A 79 -17.12 -11.79 -0.76
C LYS A 79 -16.19 -12.90 -0.27
N TRP A 80 -16.27 -14.09 -0.85
CA TRP A 80 -15.46 -15.22 -0.41
C TRP A 80 -13.99 -15.11 -0.82
N THR A 81 -13.70 -14.45 -1.95
CA THR A 81 -12.31 -14.11 -2.32
C THR A 81 -11.67 -13.23 -1.25
N ILE A 82 -12.38 -12.21 -0.77
CA ILE A 82 -11.93 -11.34 0.34
C ILE A 82 -11.70 -12.17 1.59
N VAL A 83 -12.66 -13.01 2.01
CA VAL A 83 -12.57 -13.84 3.22
C VAL A 83 -11.38 -14.80 3.17
N VAL A 84 -11.20 -15.55 2.08
CA VAL A 84 -10.07 -16.48 1.90
C VAL A 84 -8.75 -15.72 2.00
N SER A 85 -8.67 -14.57 1.35
CA SER A 85 -7.48 -13.73 1.40
C SER A 85 -7.19 -13.23 2.82
N MET A 86 -8.20 -12.84 3.59
CA MET A 86 -8.03 -12.42 4.99
C MET A 86 -7.45 -13.54 5.86
N PHE A 87 -7.83 -14.80 5.66
CA PHE A 87 -7.22 -15.93 6.35
C PHE A 87 -5.72 -16.08 6.03
N CYS A 88 -5.30 -15.81 4.79
CA CYS A 88 -3.88 -15.78 4.44
C CYS A 88 -3.11 -14.74 5.26
N PHE A 89 -3.68 -13.55 5.48
CA PHE A 89 -3.07 -12.51 6.33
C PHE A 89 -2.97 -12.95 7.81
N ILE A 90 -4.03 -13.57 8.35
CA ILE A 90 -4.02 -14.07 9.74
C ILE A 90 -2.93 -15.14 9.93
N SER A 91 -2.72 -16.01 8.93
CA SER A 91 -1.72 -17.07 9.00
C SER A 91 -0.31 -16.53 9.29
N TYR A 92 0.03 -15.35 8.76
CA TYR A 92 1.32 -14.71 9.01
C TYR A 92 1.45 -14.17 10.43
N SER A 93 0.40 -13.55 10.97
CA SER A 93 0.37 -13.15 12.38
C SER A 93 0.54 -14.36 13.32
N LEU A 94 -0.11 -15.49 13.00
CA LEU A 94 0.02 -16.73 13.77
C LEU A 94 1.42 -17.34 13.68
N CYS A 95 2.02 -17.40 12.48
CA CYS A 95 3.37 -17.93 12.30
C CYS A 95 4.45 -17.06 12.99
N ASN A 96 4.16 -15.79 13.28
CA ASN A 96 5.06 -14.94 14.04
C ASN A 96 5.16 -15.28 15.54
N PHE A 97 4.26 -16.11 16.10
CA PHE A 97 4.42 -16.61 17.47
C PHE A 97 5.63 -17.55 17.62
N TYR A 98 5.97 -18.26 16.54
CA TYR A 98 7.12 -19.16 16.45
C TYR A 98 7.90 -18.85 15.17
N PRO A 99 8.67 -17.73 15.16
CA PRO A 99 9.34 -17.27 13.97
C PRO A 99 10.54 -18.18 13.66
N SER A 100 10.47 -18.87 12.53
CA SER A 100 11.53 -19.70 11.96
C SER A 100 11.55 -19.49 10.45
N TRP A 101 12.65 -19.83 9.79
CA TRP A 101 12.76 -19.75 8.33
C TRP A 101 11.59 -20.45 7.61
N PRO A 102 11.23 -21.72 7.89
CA PRO A 102 10.09 -22.34 7.22
C PRO A 102 8.75 -21.67 7.54
N THR A 103 8.49 -21.36 8.82
CA THR A 103 7.17 -20.83 9.24
C THR A 103 6.90 -19.45 8.66
N LEU A 104 7.87 -18.53 8.69
CA LEU A 104 7.68 -17.19 8.16
C LEU A 104 7.71 -17.14 6.64
N ILE A 105 8.57 -17.92 5.98
CA ILE A 105 8.63 -17.91 4.50
C ILE A 105 7.34 -18.50 3.91
N ILE A 106 6.84 -19.62 4.44
CA ILE A 106 5.59 -20.23 3.95
C ILE A 106 4.41 -19.28 4.17
N SER A 107 4.27 -18.71 5.36
CA SER A 107 3.19 -17.76 5.64
C SER A 107 3.31 -16.47 4.84
N SER A 108 4.54 -16.02 4.52
CA SER A 108 4.78 -14.88 3.62
C SER A 108 4.27 -15.14 2.21
N ILE A 109 4.54 -16.33 1.66
CA ILE A 109 4.01 -16.75 0.37
C ILE A 109 2.48 -16.75 0.42
N LEU A 110 1.88 -17.31 1.48
CA LEU A 110 0.42 -17.32 1.62
C LEU A 110 -0.18 -15.91 1.62
N VAL A 111 0.37 -14.99 2.42
CA VAL A 111 -0.10 -13.58 2.45
C VAL A 111 0.05 -12.92 1.10
N GLY A 112 1.20 -13.09 0.44
CA GLY A 112 1.45 -12.53 -0.89
C GLY A 112 0.44 -13.05 -1.92
N LEU A 113 0.17 -14.37 -1.89
CA LEU A 113 -0.87 -14.98 -2.73
C LEU A 113 -2.26 -14.45 -2.41
N GLY A 114 -2.58 -14.14 -1.15
CA GLY A 114 -3.87 -13.54 -0.75
C GLY A 114 -4.00 -12.05 -1.05
N GLY A 115 -2.89 -11.29 -1.09
CA GLY A 115 -2.94 -9.83 -1.19
C GLY A 115 -3.56 -9.32 -2.50
N GLY A 116 -3.17 -9.86 -3.65
CA GLY A 116 -3.72 -9.47 -4.95
C GLY A 116 -5.25 -9.69 -5.02
N PRO A 117 -5.74 -10.91 -4.75
CA PRO A 117 -7.16 -11.22 -4.70
C PRO A 117 -7.94 -10.39 -3.69
N LEU A 118 -7.36 -10.03 -2.55
CA LEU A 118 -8.01 -9.14 -1.58
C LEU A 118 -8.31 -7.77 -2.18
N TRP A 119 -7.31 -7.12 -2.78
CA TRP A 119 -7.43 -5.78 -3.36
C TRP A 119 -8.34 -5.77 -4.60
N ALA A 120 -8.23 -6.78 -5.45
CA ALA A 120 -9.10 -6.91 -6.60
C ALA A 120 -10.54 -7.21 -6.18
N GLY A 121 -10.73 -8.18 -5.27
CA GLY A 121 -12.04 -8.57 -4.75
C GLY A 121 -12.78 -7.40 -4.10
N LYS A 122 -12.09 -6.58 -3.29
CA LYS A 122 -12.72 -5.38 -2.73
C LYS A 122 -13.09 -4.36 -3.80
N SER A 123 -12.25 -4.18 -4.81
CA SER A 123 -12.42 -3.13 -5.82
C SER A 123 -13.57 -3.47 -6.75
N THR A 124 -13.65 -4.74 -7.15
CA THR A 124 -14.80 -5.29 -7.88
C THR A 124 -16.07 -5.22 -7.04
N TYR A 125 -16.02 -5.57 -5.75
CA TYR A 125 -17.19 -5.46 -4.87
C TYR A 125 -17.74 -4.03 -4.80
N ILE A 126 -16.90 -3.04 -4.51
CA ILE A 126 -17.29 -1.61 -4.45
C ILE A 126 -17.86 -1.14 -5.80
N THR A 127 -17.24 -1.55 -6.90
CA THR A 127 -17.69 -1.18 -8.24
C THR A 127 -19.07 -1.77 -8.55
N ILE A 128 -19.32 -3.04 -8.23
CA ILE A 128 -20.62 -3.69 -8.46
C ILE A 128 -21.74 -2.99 -7.69
N ILE A 129 -21.55 -2.74 -6.39
CA ILE A 129 -22.58 -2.09 -5.58
C ILE A 129 -22.77 -0.61 -5.97
N GLY A 130 -21.70 0.08 -6.36
CA GLY A 130 -21.73 1.46 -6.83
C GLY A 130 -22.50 1.60 -8.14
N ASN A 131 -22.20 0.74 -9.13
CA ASN A 131 -22.92 0.73 -10.40
C ASN A 131 -24.41 0.43 -10.21
N LYS A 132 -24.74 -0.57 -9.39
CA LYS A 132 -26.14 -0.93 -9.09
C LYS A 132 -26.89 0.22 -8.42
N TYR A 133 -26.26 0.89 -7.46
CA TYR A 133 -26.85 2.04 -6.80
C TYR A 133 -27.07 3.20 -7.76
N ALA A 134 -26.09 3.48 -8.63
CA ALA A 134 -26.16 4.54 -9.62
C ALA A 134 -27.29 4.33 -10.63
N GLU A 135 -27.42 3.11 -11.16
CA GLU A 135 -28.50 2.70 -12.07
C GLU A 135 -29.88 2.92 -11.44
N THR A 136 -30.05 2.48 -10.19
CA THR A 136 -31.34 2.61 -9.49
C THR A 136 -31.64 4.04 -9.07
N SER A 137 -30.59 4.85 -8.83
CA SER A 137 -30.73 6.23 -8.34
C SER A 137 -30.77 7.29 -9.44
N GLY A 138 -30.48 6.91 -10.68
CA GLY A 138 -30.33 7.83 -11.82
C GLY A 138 -29.09 8.71 -11.72
N GLN A 139 -28.03 8.23 -11.06
CA GLN A 139 -26.76 8.95 -10.89
C GLN A 139 -25.70 8.42 -11.85
N ILE A 140 -24.65 9.22 -12.08
CA ILE A 140 -23.51 8.81 -12.90
C ILE A 140 -22.71 7.75 -12.12
N ALA A 141 -22.60 6.54 -12.69
CA ALA A 141 -21.93 5.41 -12.03
C ALA A 141 -20.49 5.70 -11.59
N LYS A 142 -19.74 6.42 -12.44
CA LYS A 142 -18.36 6.84 -12.14
C LYS A 142 -18.28 7.65 -10.84
N ASP A 143 -19.22 8.55 -10.60
CA ASP A 143 -19.20 9.45 -9.44
C ASP A 143 -19.52 8.70 -8.15
N VAL A 144 -20.54 7.83 -8.18
CA VAL A 144 -20.92 6.97 -7.04
C VAL A 144 -19.77 6.03 -6.68
N VAL A 145 -19.19 5.35 -7.67
CA VAL A 145 -18.08 4.42 -7.45
C VAL A 145 -16.88 5.17 -6.84
N ASN A 146 -16.53 6.33 -7.38
CA ASN A 146 -15.46 7.17 -6.83
C ASN A 146 -15.74 7.61 -5.39
N GLN A 147 -16.97 7.99 -5.08
CA GLN A 147 -17.38 8.34 -3.71
C GLN A 147 -17.20 7.15 -2.76
N TYR A 148 -17.62 5.94 -3.16
CA TYR A 148 -17.49 4.74 -2.34
C TYR A 148 -16.03 4.32 -2.13
N PHE A 149 -15.19 4.42 -3.17
CA PHE A 149 -13.74 4.25 -3.01
C PHE A 149 -13.15 5.31 -2.07
N GLY A 150 -13.59 6.57 -2.16
CA GLY A 150 -13.16 7.65 -1.27
C GLY A 150 -13.46 7.35 0.20
N ILE A 151 -14.71 6.94 0.52
CA ILE A 151 -15.10 6.53 1.88
C ILE A 151 -14.24 5.36 2.35
N PHE A 152 -14.06 4.35 1.50
CA PHE A 152 -13.26 3.17 1.82
C PHE A 152 -11.81 3.55 2.18
N PHE A 153 -11.14 4.33 1.33
CA PHE A 153 -9.73 4.69 1.55
C PHE A 153 -9.56 5.63 2.73
N MET A 154 -10.49 6.56 2.97
CA MET A 154 -10.46 7.45 4.13
C MET A 154 -10.45 6.66 5.45
N ILE A 155 -11.29 5.62 5.56
CA ILE A 155 -11.33 4.76 6.75
C ILE A 155 -10.10 3.85 6.79
N CYS A 156 -9.82 3.13 5.70
CA CYS A 156 -8.78 2.10 5.66
C CYS A 156 -7.38 2.66 5.89
N GLN A 157 -7.06 3.88 5.43
CA GLN A 157 -5.71 4.44 5.58
C GLN A 157 -5.32 4.73 7.04
N THR A 158 -6.30 4.85 7.93
CA THR A 158 -6.04 4.98 9.37
C THR A 158 -5.41 3.72 9.98
N CYS A 159 -5.39 2.58 9.28
CA CYS A 159 -4.74 1.34 9.74
C CYS A 159 -3.28 1.53 10.12
N ARG A 160 -2.54 2.38 9.38
CA ARG A 160 -1.14 2.72 9.66
C ARG A 160 -0.99 3.37 11.04
N VAL A 161 -1.97 4.15 11.47
CA VAL A 161 -1.97 4.81 12.79
C VAL A 161 -2.26 3.79 13.88
N TRP A 162 -3.37 3.05 13.76
CA TRP A 162 -3.80 2.11 14.79
C TRP A 162 -2.81 0.97 15.01
N GLY A 163 -2.26 0.40 13.93
CA GLY A 163 -1.34 -0.74 14.03
C GLY A 163 -0.04 -0.38 14.78
N ASN A 164 0.49 0.80 14.48
CA ASN A 164 1.69 1.34 15.11
C ASN A 164 1.44 1.89 16.53
N LEU A 165 0.21 2.34 16.81
CA LEU A 165 -0.18 2.76 18.15
C LEU A 165 -0.27 1.56 19.10
N ILE A 166 -0.89 0.46 18.66
CA ILE A 166 -1.00 -0.78 19.43
C ILE A 166 0.39 -1.27 19.85
N SER A 167 1.33 -1.35 18.91
CA SER A 167 2.69 -1.80 19.23
C SER A 167 3.39 -0.88 20.21
N SER A 168 3.37 0.43 19.94
CA SER A 168 4.07 1.41 20.79
C SER A 168 3.54 1.41 22.22
N LEU A 169 2.21 1.32 22.41
CA LEU A 169 1.60 1.25 23.73
C LEU A 169 1.99 -0.04 24.48
N ILE A 170 1.95 -1.20 23.80
CA ILE A 170 2.34 -2.48 24.41
C ILE A 170 3.81 -2.47 24.82
N PHE A 171 4.70 -1.89 24.01
CA PHE A 171 6.11 -1.76 24.38
C PHE A 171 6.34 -0.77 25.52
N ASN A 172 5.53 0.30 25.63
CA ASN A 172 5.70 1.32 26.66
C ASN A 172 5.12 0.90 28.03
N LEU A 173 4.07 0.08 28.05
CA LEU A 173 3.44 -0.40 29.29
C LEU A 173 4.27 -1.45 30.04
N SER A 174 5.31 -2.02 29.42
CA SER A 174 6.14 -3.03 30.07
C SER A 174 7.28 -2.39 30.86
N HIS A 175 7.09 -2.25 32.18
CA HIS A 175 8.08 -1.71 33.13
C HIS A 175 9.38 -2.56 33.23
N ASN A 176 9.33 -3.82 32.78
CA ASN A 176 10.44 -4.76 32.62
C ASN A 176 10.80 -4.99 31.14
N SER A 177 10.53 -4.01 30.27
CA SER A 177 11.40 -3.82 29.13
C SER A 177 12.73 -3.37 29.70
N GLY A 178 13.51 -4.35 30.22
CA GLY A 178 14.95 -4.18 30.39
C GLY A 178 15.36 -3.47 29.13
N GLY A 179 15.86 -2.24 29.32
CA GLY A 179 16.08 -1.35 28.21
C GLY A 179 16.70 -2.20 27.13
N LEU A 180 16.16 -2.15 25.91
CA LEU A 180 17.08 -2.15 24.80
C LEU A 180 17.90 -0.87 25.01
N ASP A 181 18.76 -0.88 26.04
CA ASP A 181 19.78 0.10 26.30
C ASP A 181 20.52 0.10 25.00
N ALA A 182 20.52 1.28 24.37
CA ALA A 182 21.20 1.60 23.14
C ALA A 182 22.36 0.63 23.01
N LEU A 183 22.16 -0.41 22.18
CA LEU A 183 23.16 -1.44 22.02
C LEU A 183 24.46 -0.71 21.75
N ASN A 184 25.59 -1.25 22.21
CA ASN A 184 26.94 -0.87 21.79
C ASN A 184 27.15 -1.08 20.25
N GLN A 185 26.12 -0.85 19.43
CA GLN A 185 26.17 -0.62 18.01
C GLN A 185 26.82 0.76 17.83
N THR A 186 28.14 0.75 17.68
CA THR A 186 28.95 1.96 17.57
C THR A 186 28.61 2.80 16.32
N VAL A 187 27.79 2.25 15.40
CA VAL A 187 27.39 2.90 14.15
C VAL A 187 25.90 2.67 13.86
N CYS A 188 25.09 3.73 13.99
CA CYS A 188 23.69 3.81 13.57
C CYS A 188 23.55 4.69 12.30
N GLY A 189 22.36 4.69 11.69
CA GLY A 189 22.06 5.52 10.53
C GLY A 189 22.72 5.05 9.24
N ALA A 190 23.24 5.97 8.43
CA ALA A 190 23.81 5.65 7.11
C ALA A 190 25.00 4.68 7.15
N GLY A 191 25.75 4.65 8.27
CA GLY A 191 26.90 3.78 8.44
C GLY A 191 26.57 2.34 8.85
N ASP A 192 25.31 2.00 9.11
CA ASP A 192 24.93 0.64 9.51
C ASP A 192 25.17 -0.36 8.36
N CYS A 193 26.03 -1.36 8.62
CA CYS A 193 26.55 -2.31 7.64
C CYS A 193 26.50 -3.75 8.19
N PRO A 194 26.03 -4.74 7.40
CA PRO A 194 25.98 -6.14 7.82
C PRO A 194 27.35 -6.74 8.18
N LEU A 195 28.43 -6.36 7.48
CA LEU A 195 29.79 -6.92 7.65
C LEU A 195 30.42 -6.62 9.03
N GLN A 196 29.99 -5.56 9.72
CA GLN A 196 30.54 -5.21 11.04
C GLN A 196 29.92 -6.02 12.18
N GLN A 197 28.75 -6.63 12.00
CA GLN A 197 28.11 -7.49 13.01
C GLN A 197 28.83 -8.83 13.23
N SER A 198 29.69 -9.26 12.29
CA SER A 198 30.44 -10.52 12.39
C SER A 198 31.71 -10.43 13.25
N GLN A 199 32.19 -9.22 13.59
CA GLN A 199 33.43 -9.03 14.37
C GLN A 199 33.20 -8.67 15.84
N SER A 200 31.98 -8.25 16.22
CA SER A 200 31.59 -8.08 17.61
C SER A 200 31.02 -9.39 18.16
N GLY A 201 31.89 -10.23 18.73
CA GLY A 201 31.52 -11.53 19.31
C GLY A 201 30.37 -11.47 20.33
N ASN A 202 29.59 -12.56 20.39
CA ASN A 202 28.60 -12.89 21.44
C ASN A 202 27.76 -11.72 21.97
N ILE A 203 27.14 -10.94 21.08
CA ILE A 203 26.07 -10.04 21.50
C ILE A 203 24.77 -10.82 21.40
N THR A 204 24.33 -11.38 22.53
CA THR A 204 22.95 -11.85 22.72
C THR A 204 22.03 -10.67 22.46
N SER A 205 21.50 -10.58 21.24
CA SER A 205 20.39 -9.68 20.92
C SER A 205 19.25 -10.04 21.87
N SER A 206 19.02 -9.22 22.90
CA SER A 206 17.99 -9.44 23.89
C SER A 206 16.63 -9.31 23.19
N GLN A 207 16.10 -10.43 22.72
CA GLN A 207 14.76 -10.52 22.17
C GLN A 207 13.77 -9.99 23.22
N PRO A 208 12.76 -9.19 22.84
CA PRO A 208 11.76 -8.72 23.79
C PRO A 208 11.16 -9.90 24.56
N SER A 209 10.83 -9.68 25.83
CA SER A 209 10.23 -10.71 26.68
C SER A 209 9.07 -11.39 25.95
N LYS A 210 9.03 -12.74 26.03
CA LYS A 210 8.01 -13.55 25.36
C LYS A 210 6.59 -13.06 25.67
N THR A 211 6.37 -12.55 26.88
CA THR A 211 5.09 -11.96 27.28
C THR A 211 4.70 -10.77 26.40
N ILE A 212 5.61 -9.82 26.18
CA ILE A 212 5.36 -8.63 25.34
C ILE A 212 5.07 -9.06 23.90
N LEU A 213 5.89 -9.97 23.38
CA LEU A 213 5.74 -10.49 22.02
C LEU A 213 4.38 -11.18 21.84
N TYR A 214 3.98 -12.04 22.78
CA TYR A 214 2.70 -12.75 22.70
C TYR A 214 1.49 -11.84 22.92
N THR A 215 1.59 -10.82 23.78
CA THR A 215 0.53 -9.80 23.91
C THR A 215 0.36 -9.02 22.61
N LEU A 216 1.47 -8.61 21.98
CA LEU A 216 1.45 -7.90 20.70
C LEU A 216 0.84 -8.76 19.59
N LEU A 217 1.38 -9.95 19.36
CA LEU A 217 0.90 -10.85 18.31
C LEU A 217 -0.53 -11.35 18.58
N GLY A 218 -0.90 -11.54 19.85
CA GLY A 218 -2.26 -11.85 20.27
C GLY A 218 -3.24 -10.73 19.90
N SER A 219 -2.87 -9.47 20.17
CA SER A 219 -3.70 -8.31 19.79
C SER A 219 -3.90 -8.21 18.27
N TYR A 220 -2.84 -8.38 17.49
CA TYR A 220 -2.90 -8.36 16.02
C TYR A 220 -3.71 -9.53 15.44
N THR A 221 -3.54 -10.73 15.99
CA THR A 221 -4.33 -11.90 15.59
C THR A 221 -5.81 -11.70 15.93
N GLY A 222 -6.11 -11.14 17.11
CA GLY A 222 -7.47 -10.77 17.52
C GLY A 222 -8.13 -9.78 16.55
N CYS A 223 -7.42 -8.72 16.15
CA CYS A 223 -7.91 -7.77 15.13
C CYS A 223 -8.18 -8.47 13.79
N GLY A 224 -7.29 -9.38 13.35
CA GLY A 224 -7.48 -10.15 12.13
C GLY A 224 -8.69 -11.08 12.17
N ILE A 225 -8.90 -11.79 13.28
CA ILE A 225 -10.08 -12.65 13.46
C ILE A 225 -11.36 -11.80 13.47
N LEU A 226 -11.37 -10.67 14.20
CA LEU A 226 -12.48 -9.73 14.20
C LEU A 226 -12.81 -9.24 12.79
N ALA A 227 -11.79 -8.89 11.99
CA ALA A 227 -11.97 -8.49 10.59
C ALA A 227 -12.71 -9.56 9.77
N VAL A 228 -12.30 -10.82 9.89
CA VAL A 228 -12.93 -11.94 9.18
C VAL A 228 -14.38 -12.14 9.62
N LEU A 229 -14.66 -12.12 10.93
CA LEU A 229 -16.01 -12.27 11.45
C LEU A 229 -16.92 -11.12 10.96
N LEU A 230 -16.41 -9.89 10.92
CA LEU A 230 -17.14 -8.74 10.38
C LEU A 230 -17.56 -8.97 8.92
N ILE A 231 -16.63 -9.42 8.06
CA ILE A 231 -16.95 -9.67 6.65
C ILE A 231 -17.86 -10.88 6.47
N ILE A 232 -17.65 -11.98 7.21
CA ILE A 232 -18.47 -13.19 7.06
C ILE A 232 -19.92 -12.92 7.43
N PHE A 233 -20.16 -12.26 8.57
CA PHE A 233 -21.52 -12.08 9.09
C PHE A 233 -22.25 -10.86 8.54
N PHE A 234 -21.55 -9.74 8.31
CA PHE A 234 -22.21 -8.47 8.00
C PHE A 234 -22.10 -8.02 6.54
N LEU A 235 -21.15 -8.54 5.76
CA LEU A 235 -21.01 -8.17 4.35
C LEU A 235 -21.96 -9.00 3.48
N ASP A 236 -22.88 -8.36 2.78
CA ASP A 236 -23.84 -9.07 1.94
C ASP A 236 -23.20 -9.51 0.61
N LYS A 237 -23.69 -10.60 0.02
CA LYS A 237 -23.23 -11.05 -1.31
C LYS A 237 -23.94 -10.22 -2.39
N PRO A 238 -23.22 -9.61 -3.33
CA PRO A 238 -23.86 -8.83 -4.38
C PRO A 238 -24.59 -9.77 -5.35
N HIS A 239 -25.92 -9.63 -5.45
CA HIS A 239 -26.79 -10.47 -6.27
C HIS A 239 -26.40 -10.51 -7.77
N THR A 240 -25.80 -9.44 -8.30
CA THR A 240 -25.37 -9.29 -9.70
C THR A 240 -24.17 -10.18 -10.06
N GLU A 241 -23.49 -10.79 -9.09
CA GLU A 241 -22.39 -11.74 -9.37
C GLU A 241 -22.84 -12.97 -10.17
N LYS A 242 -24.10 -13.42 -10.01
CA LYS A 242 -24.61 -14.58 -10.76
C LYS A 242 -24.76 -14.28 -12.25
N GLN A 243 -25.23 -13.10 -12.61
CA GLN A 243 -25.53 -12.72 -13.99
C GLN A 243 -24.24 -12.40 -14.80
N ASN A 244 -23.22 -11.81 -14.17
CA ASN A 244 -21.91 -11.61 -14.80
C ASN A 244 -21.10 -12.91 -14.95
N ARG A 245 -21.30 -13.93 -14.09
CA ARG A 245 -20.65 -15.25 -14.23
C ARG A 245 -21.08 -15.97 -15.51
N GLU A 246 -22.32 -15.80 -15.94
CA GLU A 246 -22.87 -16.43 -17.14
C GLU A 246 -22.39 -15.73 -18.42
N ASN A 247 -22.31 -14.39 -18.41
CA ASN A 247 -21.84 -13.59 -19.56
C ASN A 247 -20.30 -13.61 -19.75
N GLN A 248 -19.50 -13.86 -18.70
CA GLN A 248 -18.03 -13.98 -18.79
C GLN A 248 -17.55 -15.41 -19.10
N SER A 249 -18.43 -16.27 -19.60
CA SER A 249 -18.14 -17.69 -19.85
C SER A 249 -17.04 -17.94 -20.90
N GLU A 250 -16.73 -16.98 -21.78
CA GLU A 250 -15.76 -17.19 -22.88
C GLU A 250 -14.35 -16.59 -22.71
N THR A 251 -14.10 -15.70 -21.74
CA THR A 251 -12.73 -15.14 -21.57
C THR A 251 -11.86 -16.04 -20.71
N SER A 252 -10.86 -16.67 -21.35
CA SER A 252 -9.85 -17.51 -20.72
C SER A 252 -8.92 -16.69 -19.81
N ILE A 253 -8.45 -17.26 -18.71
CA ILE A 253 -7.44 -16.64 -17.82
C ILE A 253 -6.20 -16.19 -18.62
N CYS A 254 -5.86 -16.97 -19.64
CA CYS A 254 -4.76 -16.65 -20.55
C CYS A 254 -4.99 -15.32 -21.28
N SER A 255 -6.23 -14.93 -21.58
CA SER A 255 -6.50 -13.63 -22.23
C SER A 255 -6.29 -12.45 -21.29
N TYR A 256 -6.58 -12.59 -19.99
CA TYR A 256 -6.30 -11.54 -18.99
C TYR A 256 -4.80 -11.36 -18.76
N LEU A 257 -4.05 -12.47 -18.63
CA LEU A 257 -2.59 -12.42 -18.54
C LEU A 257 -1.98 -11.83 -19.81
N LEU A 258 -2.42 -12.31 -20.97
CA LEU A 258 -1.98 -11.81 -22.26
C LEU A 258 -2.30 -10.33 -22.40
N ALA A 259 -3.44 -9.85 -21.90
CA ALA A 259 -3.77 -8.42 -21.88
C ALA A 259 -2.80 -7.61 -21.00
N SER A 260 -2.48 -8.10 -19.80
CA SER A 260 -1.48 -7.46 -18.91
C SER A 260 -0.08 -7.41 -19.53
N PHE A 261 0.37 -8.50 -20.19
CA PHE A 261 1.64 -8.53 -20.91
C PHE A 261 1.60 -7.68 -22.18
N LYS A 262 0.48 -7.66 -22.90
CA LYS A 262 0.29 -6.81 -24.08
C LYS A 262 0.32 -5.32 -23.71
N GLN A 263 -0.15 -4.97 -22.51
CA GLN A 263 -0.07 -3.60 -21.98
C GLN A 263 1.38 -3.13 -21.78
N LEU A 264 2.31 -4.04 -21.46
CA LEU A 264 3.76 -3.73 -21.41
C LEU A 264 4.35 -3.41 -22.79
N ARG A 265 3.61 -3.59 -23.89
CA ARG A 265 4.03 -3.13 -25.22
C ARG A 265 3.83 -1.63 -25.40
N ASP A 266 3.01 -0.98 -24.58
CA ASP A 266 2.87 0.48 -24.58
C ASP A 266 4.15 1.11 -24.03
N LYS A 267 4.84 1.91 -24.85
CA LYS A 267 6.08 2.58 -24.46
C LYS A 267 5.91 3.45 -23.21
N ARG A 268 4.73 4.07 -23.04
CA ARG A 268 4.44 4.93 -21.89
C ARG A 268 4.41 4.13 -20.59
N GLN A 269 3.85 2.91 -20.62
CA GLN A 269 3.82 2.00 -19.47
C GLN A 269 5.26 1.63 -19.05
N CYS A 270 6.12 1.26 -20.02
CA CYS A 270 7.50 0.89 -19.74
C CYS A 270 8.33 2.03 -19.15
N LEU A 271 8.14 3.25 -19.65
CA LEU A 271 8.83 4.44 -19.13
C LEU A 271 8.39 4.80 -17.69
N LEU A 272 7.15 4.47 -17.30
CA LEU A 272 6.66 4.69 -15.94
C LEU A 272 7.14 3.66 -14.92
N ILE A 273 7.67 2.50 -15.36
CA ILE A 273 8.09 1.40 -14.48
C ILE A 273 9.04 1.87 -13.37
N PRO A 274 10.14 2.61 -13.64
CA PRO A 274 11.07 2.98 -12.58
C PRO A 274 10.45 3.90 -11.53
N LEU A 275 9.52 4.78 -11.93
CA LEU A 275 8.79 5.62 -10.99
C LEU A 275 7.77 4.81 -10.16
N THR A 276 7.13 3.81 -10.77
CA THR A 276 6.22 2.89 -10.02
C THR A 276 6.99 2.03 -9.03
N MET A 277 8.15 1.50 -9.44
CA MET A 277 9.02 0.74 -8.56
C MET A 277 9.54 1.62 -7.42
N PHE A 278 9.87 2.89 -7.68
CA PHE A 278 10.30 3.83 -6.66
C PHE A 278 9.27 4.00 -5.52
N SER A 279 7.97 4.08 -5.85
CA SER A 279 6.87 4.14 -4.87
C SER A 279 6.91 2.98 -3.86
N GLY A 280 7.19 1.75 -4.32
CA GLY A 280 7.37 0.61 -3.42
C GLY A 280 8.71 0.63 -2.70
N PHE A 281 9.75 1.10 -3.39
CA PHE A 281 11.12 1.13 -2.88
C PHE A 281 11.28 2.07 -1.67
N GLU A 282 10.72 3.28 -1.75
CA GLU A 282 10.74 4.27 -0.67
C GLU A 282 9.95 3.81 0.56
N GLN A 283 8.82 3.13 0.35
CA GLN A 283 7.98 2.59 1.42
C GLN A 283 8.66 1.37 2.07
N GLY A 284 9.36 0.56 1.30
CA GLY A 284 10.21 -0.51 1.82
C GLY A 284 11.34 0.05 2.70
N PHE A 285 12.01 1.13 2.26
CA PHE A 285 13.07 1.78 3.04
C PHE A 285 12.56 2.31 4.39
N ILE A 286 11.44 3.05 4.41
CA ILE A 286 10.90 3.58 5.66
C ILE A 286 10.45 2.46 6.60
N ALA A 287 9.86 1.39 6.07
CA ALA A 287 9.35 0.27 6.86
C ALA A 287 10.44 -0.66 7.42
N SER A 288 11.61 -0.73 6.78
CA SER A 288 12.70 -1.64 7.18
C SER A 288 13.94 -0.94 7.73
N ASP A 289 14.66 -0.21 6.87
CA ASP A 289 15.97 0.35 7.18
C ASP A 289 15.86 1.59 8.08
N PHE A 290 14.89 2.48 7.83
CA PHE A 290 14.69 3.64 8.70
C PHE A 290 14.26 3.24 10.12
N THR A 291 13.26 2.35 10.22
CA THR A 291 12.75 1.86 11.51
C THR A 291 13.83 1.11 12.30
N LYS A 292 14.68 0.32 11.62
CA LYS A 292 15.76 -0.46 12.25
C LYS A 292 16.99 0.40 12.57
N SER A 293 17.60 1.01 11.56
CA SER A 293 18.95 1.58 11.63
C SER A 293 18.98 3.02 12.15
N TYR A 294 17.86 3.76 12.08
CA TYR A 294 17.76 5.10 12.67
C TYR A 294 16.96 5.06 13.97
N VAL A 295 15.69 4.64 13.91
CA VAL A 295 14.79 4.76 15.07
C VAL A 295 15.13 3.74 16.15
N THR A 296 15.11 2.44 15.83
CA THR A 296 15.35 1.38 16.83
C THR A 296 16.76 1.42 17.39
N CYS A 297 17.75 1.78 16.57
CA CYS A 297 19.16 1.86 16.98
C CYS A 297 19.40 2.88 18.12
N ILE A 298 18.71 4.04 18.08
CA ILE A 298 18.91 5.14 19.04
C ILE A 298 17.79 5.23 20.10
N LEU A 299 16.52 5.10 19.69
CA LEU A 299 15.36 5.31 20.55
C LEU A 299 14.76 3.99 21.08
N GLY A 300 15.08 2.87 20.42
CA GLY A 300 14.52 1.56 20.73
C GLY A 300 13.14 1.31 20.08
N LEU A 301 12.66 0.07 20.22
CA LEU A 301 11.43 -0.43 19.59
C LEU A 301 10.17 0.37 20.00
N LYS A 302 10.13 0.88 21.23
CA LYS A 302 8.98 1.62 21.79
C LYS A 302 8.61 2.89 21.02
N TYR A 303 9.56 3.50 20.29
CA TYR A 303 9.33 4.72 19.52
C TYR A 303 9.07 4.49 18.03
N VAL A 304 9.24 3.26 17.53
CA VAL A 304 9.06 2.95 16.10
C VAL A 304 7.65 3.34 15.64
N GLY A 305 6.63 2.90 16.36
CA GLY A 305 5.27 3.19 15.94
C GLY A 305 4.90 4.68 16.08
N PHE A 306 5.36 5.37 17.13
CA PHE A 306 5.15 6.82 17.26
C PHE A 306 5.75 7.61 16.09
N VAL A 307 6.95 7.25 15.64
CA VAL A 307 7.59 7.90 14.48
C VAL A 307 6.83 7.61 13.19
N ILE A 308 6.37 6.37 12.97
CA ILE A 308 5.62 5.98 11.76
C ILE A 308 4.20 6.57 11.75
N ILE A 309 3.60 6.86 12.92
CA ILE A 309 2.33 7.60 12.98
C ILE A 309 2.48 8.99 12.34
N CYS A 310 3.60 9.70 12.53
CA CYS A 310 3.83 10.98 11.86
C CYS A 310 3.85 10.85 10.33
N PHE A 311 4.47 9.80 9.80
CA PHE A 311 4.41 9.45 8.38
C PHE A 311 2.97 9.21 7.92
N GLY A 312 2.19 8.40 8.65
CA GLY A 312 0.81 8.08 8.31
C GLY A 312 -0.14 9.29 8.32
N VAL A 313 -0.01 10.17 9.33
CA VAL A 313 -0.85 11.37 9.48
C VAL A 313 -0.54 12.39 8.39
N THR A 314 0.74 12.71 8.18
CA THR A 314 1.16 13.65 7.14
C THR A 314 0.78 13.15 5.75
N ASN A 315 0.97 11.86 5.46
CA ASN A 315 0.54 11.23 4.22
C ASN A 315 -0.97 11.39 3.99
N SER A 316 -1.79 11.09 4.99
CA SER A 316 -3.26 11.16 4.87
C SER A 316 -3.76 12.58 4.61
N ILE A 317 -3.21 13.57 5.32
CA ILE A 317 -3.56 14.99 5.14
C ILE A 317 -3.10 15.47 3.75
N CYS A 318 -1.87 15.16 3.35
CA CYS A 318 -1.31 15.61 2.08
C CYS A 318 -1.98 14.95 0.87
N ALA A 319 -2.37 13.68 0.96
CA ALA A 319 -3.10 13.00 -0.12
C ALA A 319 -4.44 13.70 -0.42
N ALA A 320 -5.16 14.16 0.62
CA ALA A 320 -6.39 14.92 0.45
C ALA A 320 -6.15 16.31 -0.18
N ILE A 321 -5.07 16.99 0.22
CA ILE A 321 -4.70 18.29 -0.32
C ILE A 321 -4.24 18.18 -1.78
N PHE A 322 -3.29 17.30 -2.07
CA PHE A 322 -2.73 17.11 -3.41
C PHE A 322 -3.76 16.61 -4.42
N GLY A 323 -4.72 15.78 -3.99
CA GLY A 323 -5.84 15.37 -4.84
C GLY A 323 -6.66 16.55 -5.38
N LYS A 324 -6.87 17.59 -4.56
CA LYS A 324 -7.53 18.84 -5.01
C LYS A 324 -6.57 19.78 -5.73
N LEU A 325 -5.35 19.92 -5.21
CA LEU A 325 -4.35 20.87 -5.71
C LEU A 325 -3.91 20.55 -7.15
N THR A 326 -3.93 19.27 -7.54
CA THR A 326 -3.62 18.82 -8.90
C THR A 326 -4.55 19.45 -9.95
N GLN A 327 -5.80 19.77 -9.58
CA GLN A 327 -6.76 20.41 -10.48
C GLN A 327 -6.37 21.85 -10.83
N TYR A 328 -5.61 22.52 -9.96
CA TYR A 328 -5.21 23.92 -10.14
C TYR A 328 -3.79 24.06 -10.68
N THR A 329 -2.86 23.25 -10.20
CA THR A 329 -1.42 23.37 -10.49
C THR A 329 -0.94 22.42 -11.59
N GLY A 330 -1.75 21.42 -11.95
CA GLY A 330 -1.32 20.30 -12.77
C GLY A 330 -0.45 19.30 -12.00
N ARG A 331 -0.15 18.17 -12.65
CA ARG A 331 0.57 17.03 -12.04
C ARG A 331 2.09 17.20 -11.98
N ILE A 332 2.69 17.85 -12.98
CA ILE A 332 4.16 17.95 -13.12
C ILE A 332 4.81 18.67 -11.94
N PRO A 333 4.34 19.86 -11.49
CA PRO A 333 4.99 20.57 -10.38
C PRO A 333 4.95 19.77 -9.07
N LEU A 334 3.85 19.03 -8.84
CA LEU A 334 3.70 18.22 -7.64
C LEU A 334 4.64 17.00 -7.64
N PHE A 335 4.84 16.36 -8.79
CA PHE A 335 5.84 15.30 -8.94
C PHE A 335 7.27 15.80 -8.66
N LEU A 336 7.62 16.98 -9.17
CA LEU A 336 8.92 17.61 -8.89
C LEU A 336 9.07 17.96 -7.40
N LEU A 337 8.01 18.43 -6.76
CA LEU A 337 8.00 18.69 -5.31
C LEU A 337 8.25 17.41 -4.51
N GLY A 338 7.54 16.32 -4.82
CA GLY A 338 7.76 15.02 -4.17
C GLY A 338 9.20 14.53 -4.34
N ALA A 339 9.75 14.66 -5.55
CA ALA A 339 11.15 14.30 -5.84
C ALA A 339 12.14 15.13 -5.01
N ALA A 340 11.93 16.44 -4.95
CA ALA A 340 12.79 17.36 -4.21
C ALA A 340 12.78 17.05 -2.70
N ILE A 341 11.60 16.78 -2.13
CA ILE A 341 11.47 16.41 -0.72
C ILE A 341 12.21 15.09 -0.46
N ASN A 342 11.99 14.05 -1.26
CA ASN A 342 12.66 12.77 -1.07
C ASN A 342 14.18 12.86 -1.23
N VAL A 343 14.68 13.54 -2.26
CA VAL A 343 16.12 13.76 -2.44
C VAL A 343 16.70 14.54 -1.26
N GLY A 344 16.01 15.58 -0.78
CA GLY A 344 16.39 16.33 0.41
C GLY A 344 16.45 15.44 1.66
N CYS A 345 15.45 14.60 1.90
CA CYS A 345 15.42 13.63 2.99
C CYS A 345 16.56 12.61 2.88
N ILE A 346 16.85 12.09 1.68
CA ILE A 346 17.95 11.14 1.43
C ILE A 346 19.30 11.79 1.75
N ILE A 347 19.54 13.03 1.30
CA ILE A 347 20.75 13.79 1.64
C ILE A 347 20.82 14.01 3.16
N GLY A 348 19.68 14.32 3.77
CA GLY A 348 19.54 14.40 5.23
C GLY A 348 19.95 13.11 5.92
N PHE A 349 19.46 11.96 5.48
CA PHE A 349 19.82 10.65 6.03
C PHE A 349 21.30 10.29 5.82
N LEU A 350 21.90 10.66 4.69
CA LEU A 350 23.32 10.44 4.42
C LEU A 350 24.25 11.26 5.31
N THR A 351 23.86 12.51 5.60
CA THR A 351 24.70 13.47 6.34
C THR A 351 24.45 13.44 7.85
N TRP A 352 23.23 13.10 8.27
CA TRP A 352 22.82 13.12 9.66
C TRP A 352 23.29 11.87 10.40
N ARG A 353 24.06 12.08 11.48
CA ARG A 353 24.37 11.03 12.46
C ARG A 353 23.30 11.05 13.56
N PRO A 354 22.50 9.98 13.69
CA PRO A 354 21.38 9.97 14.61
C PRO A 354 21.90 9.95 16.07
N HIS A 355 21.39 10.88 16.88
CA HIS A 355 21.78 11.05 18.28
C HIS A 355 20.52 11.34 19.13
N ILE A 356 20.50 10.85 20.36
CA ILE A 356 19.40 11.02 21.33
C ILE A 356 18.98 12.49 21.53
N GLY A 357 19.92 13.45 21.51
CA GLY A 357 19.63 14.88 21.70
C GLY A 357 18.80 15.52 20.58
N ASN A 358 18.72 14.89 19.41
CA ASN A 358 17.98 15.37 18.24
C ASN A 358 16.66 14.60 18.05
N PHE A 359 15.92 14.39 19.15
CA PHE A 359 14.69 13.56 19.16
C PHE A 359 13.64 14.01 18.12
N ALA A 360 13.48 15.32 17.90
CA ALA A 360 12.52 15.86 16.95
C ALA A 360 12.81 15.46 15.48
N VAL A 361 14.09 15.26 15.11
CA VAL A 361 14.50 15.00 13.73
C VAL A 361 13.92 13.68 13.21
N PHE A 362 13.77 12.66 14.06
CA PHE A 362 13.16 11.39 13.70
C PHE A 362 11.71 11.57 13.22
N PHE A 363 10.93 12.40 13.92
CA PHE A 363 9.52 12.65 13.59
C PHE A 363 9.37 13.57 12.38
N ILE A 364 10.22 14.60 12.28
CA ILE A 364 10.22 15.54 11.15
C ILE A 364 10.57 14.81 9.85
N MET A 365 11.64 14.01 9.84
CA MET A 365 12.05 13.26 8.65
C MET A 365 10.98 12.24 8.23
N SER A 366 10.39 11.53 9.19
CA SER A 366 9.26 10.62 8.94
C SER A 366 8.06 11.34 8.34
N GLY A 367 7.73 12.54 8.86
CA GLY A 367 6.66 13.38 8.34
C GLY A 367 6.94 13.88 6.92
N LEU A 368 8.13 14.39 6.64
CA LEU A 368 8.52 14.83 5.29
C LEU A 368 8.46 13.68 4.28
N TRP A 369 8.92 12.49 4.68
CA TRP A 369 8.78 11.27 3.87
C TRP A 369 7.30 10.95 3.58
N GLY A 370 6.41 11.17 4.55
CA GLY A 370 4.96 10.98 4.38
C GLY A 370 4.33 11.98 3.41
N ILE A 371 4.82 13.22 3.38
CA ILE A 371 4.41 14.21 2.38
C ILE A 371 4.80 13.75 0.97
N ALA A 372 6.01 13.23 0.80
CA ALA A 372 6.46 12.71 -0.49
C ALA A 372 5.66 11.45 -0.90
N ASP A 373 5.48 10.47 -0.02
CA ASP A 373 4.65 9.26 -0.24
C ASP A 373 3.24 9.64 -0.76
N ALA A 374 2.64 10.69 -0.19
CA ALA A 374 1.32 11.17 -0.62
C ALA A 374 1.28 11.62 -2.08
N VAL A 375 2.36 12.26 -2.55
CA VAL A 375 2.50 12.66 -3.97
C VAL A 375 2.52 11.41 -4.82
N TRP A 376 3.38 10.44 -4.53
CA TRP A 376 3.54 9.26 -5.36
C TRP A 376 2.27 8.42 -5.41
N GLN A 377 1.69 8.12 -4.25
CA GLN A 377 0.47 7.31 -4.16
C GLN A 377 -0.73 7.96 -4.86
N THR A 378 -0.97 9.24 -4.61
CA THR A 378 -2.15 9.95 -5.15
C THR A 378 -1.99 10.22 -6.65
N LEU A 379 -0.81 10.69 -7.07
CA LEU A 379 -0.60 11.15 -8.44
C LEU A 379 -0.25 10.02 -9.40
N LEU A 380 0.51 8.99 -9.01
CA LEU A 380 0.71 7.85 -9.92
C LEU A 380 -0.60 7.13 -10.17
N SER A 381 -1.40 6.86 -9.13
CA SER A 381 -2.71 6.21 -9.30
C SER A 381 -3.64 7.01 -10.22
N SER A 382 -3.66 8.34 -10.07
CA SER A 382 -4.40 9.24 -10.96
C SER A 382 -3.86 9.23 -12.39
N LEU A 383 -2.53 9.29 -12.56
CA LEU A 383 -1.86 9.28 -13.86
C LEU A 383 -2.20 8.01 -14.65
N TYR A 384 -2.13 6.84 -14.00
CA TYR A 384 -2.50 5.56 -14.61
C TYR A 384 -3.97 5.53 -15.04
N GLY A 385 -4.86 6.10 -14.22
CA GLY A 385 -6.28 6.19 -14.53
C GLY A 385 -6.62 7.05 -15.74
N VAL A 386 -5.85 8.13 -15.96
CA VAL A 386 -6.01 9.04 -17.12
C VAL A 386 -5.33 8.48 -18.37
N LEU A 387 -4.08 8.02 -18.26
CA LEU A 387 -3.27 7.62 -19.40
C LEU A 387 -3.76 6.34 -20.09
N PHE A 388 -4.36 5.44 -19.32
CA PHE A 388 -4.79 4.12 -19.78
C PHE A 388 -6.29 3.90 -19.63
N GLU A 389 -7.09 4.91 -19.98
CA GLU A 389 -8.54 4.85 -19.81
C GLU A 389 -9.21 3.66 -20.52
N LYS A 390 -8.68 3.25 -21.69
CA LYS A 390 -9.21 2.11 -22.46
C LYS A 390 -8.90 0.74 -21.82
N ASN A 391 -7.79 0.61 -21.09
CA ASN A 391 -7.29 -0.64 -20.52
C ASN A 391 -6.98 -0.50 -19.02
N LYS A 392 -7.88 0.12 -18.24
CA LYS A 392 -7.65 0.45 -16.82
C LYS A 392 -7.23 -0.76 -15.99
N GLU A 393 -7.91 -1.90 -16.14
CA GLU A 393 -7.63 -3.10 -15.35
C GLU A 393 -6.21 -3.63 -15.54
N ALA A 394 -5.76 -3.74 -16.80
CA ALA A 394 -4.41 -4.20 -17.13
C ALA A 394 -3.32 -3.20 -16.70
N ALA A 395 -3.61 -1.90 -16.77
CA ALA A 395 -2.69 -0.85 -16.35
C ALA A 395 -2.51 -0.84 -14.82
N PHE A 396 -3.60 -0.92 -14.06
CA PHE A 396 -3.56 -1.00 -12.58
C PHE A 396 -2.97 -2.33 -12.09
N ALA A 397 -3.17 -3.44 -12.79
CA ALA A 397 -2.50 -4.70 -12.47
C ALA A 397 -0.97 -4.58 -12.62
N ASN A 398 -0.49 -3.93 -13.69
CA ASN A 398 0.93 -3.65 -13.86
C ASN A 398 1.44 -2.65 -12.81
N PHE A 399 0.68 -1.60 -12.49
CA PHE A 399 1.02 -0.66 -11.41
C PHE A 399 1.31 -1.41 -10.09
N SER A 400 0.36 -2.24 -9.65
CA SER A 400 0.51 -3.03 -8.41
C SER A 400 1.67 -4.01 -8.47
N LEU A 401 1.95 -4.61 -9.64
CA LEU A 401 3.08 -5.51 -9.83
C LEU A 401 4.42 -4.79 -9.65
N TRP A 402 4.62 -3.67 -10.34
CA TRP A 402 5.90 -2.96 -10.32
C TRP A 402 6.14 -2.29 -8.96
N GLU A 403 5.08 -1.77 -8.34
CA GLU A 403 5.15 -1.27 -6.96
C GLU A 403 5.52 -2.38 -5.97
N SER A 404 4.87 -3.55 -6.04
CA SER A 404 5.18 -4.70 -5.18
C SER A 404 6.60 -5.21 -5.40
N LEU A 405 7.10 -5.19 -6.63
CA LEU A 405 8.49 -5.53 -6.92
C LEU A 405 9.47 -4.52 -6.29
N GLY A 406 9.12 -3.24 -6.28
CA GLY A 406 9.86 -2.21 -5.54
C GLY A 406 10.00 -2.56 -4.05
N PHE A 407 8.90 -2.91 -3.37
CA PHE A 407 8.96 -3.39 -1.99
C PHE A 407 9.85 -4.63 -1.84
N ALA A 408 9.70 -5.61 -2.73
CA ALA A 408 10.46 -6.85 -2.68
C ALA A 408 11.97 -6.61 -2.76
N ILE A 409 12.43 -5.76 -3.69
CA ILE A 409 13.85 -5.43 -3.82
C ILE A 409 14.33 -4.67 -2.57
N ALA A 410 13.54 -3.72 -2.07
CA ALA A 410 13.87 -2.93 -0.89
C ALA A 410 14.07 -3.80 0.37
N PHE A 411 13.21 -4.81 0.58
CA PHE A 411 13.40 -5.74 1.69
C PHE A 411 14.49 -6.78 1.41
N GLY A 412 14.59 -7.28 0.18
CA GLY A 412 15.51 -8.36 -0.20
C GLY A 412 16.97 -8.00 0.00
N TYR A 413 17.38 -6.80 -0.43
CA TYR A 413 18.77 -6.34 -0.26
C TYR A 413 19.07 -5.71 1.13
N SER A 414 18.06 -5.59 2.02
CA SER A 414 18.16 -4.87 3.30
C SER A 414 19.20 -5.53 4.22
N SER A 415 19.33 -6.85 4.18
CA SER A 415 20.29 -7.59 5.00
C SER A 415 21.69 -7.73 4.39
N PHE A 416 21.89 -7.34 3.14
CA PHE A 416 23.14 -7.57 2.41
C PHE A 416 23.94 -6.29 2.14
N LEU A 417 23.26 -5.15 1.96
CA LEU A 417 23.89 -3.87 1.67
C LEU A 417 23.96 -2.97 2.91
N CYS A 418 24.96 -2.09 2.94
CA CYS A 418 25.02 -0.99 3.91
C CYS A 418 23.94 0.06 3.63
N VAL A 419 23.49 0.77 4.67
CA VAL A 419 22.41 1.76 4.55
C VAL A 419 22.76 2.91 3.59
N TYR A 420 24.00 3.42 3.60
CA TYR A 420 24.41 4.46 2.65
C TYR A 420 24.30 4.01 1.19
N VAL A 421 24.64 2.75 0.88
CA VAL A 421 24.51 2.20 -0.48
C VAL A 421 23.04 2.19 -0.90
N LYS A 422 22.15 1.76 -0.01
CA LYS A 422 20.69 1.75 -0.26
C LYS A 422 20.16 3.15 -0.52
N LEU A 423 20.61 4.14 0.24
CA LEU A 423 20.25 5.55 0.05
C LEU A 423 20.70 6.09 -1.33
N TYR A 424 21.90 5.72 -1.80
CA TYR A 424 22.34 6.06 -3.16
C TYR A 424 21.50 5.37 -4.23
N ILE A 425 21.15 4.09 -4.05
CA ILE A 425 20.27 3.38 -4.99
C ILE A 425 18.90 4.08 -5.05
N LEU A 426 18.33 4.42 -3.90
CA LEU A 426 17.05 5.14 -3.80
C LEU A 426 17.10 6.50 -4.50
N MET A 427 18.20 7.24 -4.35
CA MET A 427 18.44 8.51 -5.05
C MET A 427 18.54 8.32 -6.58
N CYS A 428 19.28 7.31 -7.04
CA CYS A 428 19.40 7.03 -8.47
C CYS A 428 18.05 6.66 -9.09
N VAL A 429 17.26 5.83 -8.41
CA VAL A 429 15.96 5.37 -8.90
C VAL A 429 14.95 6.52 -8.99
N VAL A 430 14.89 7.44 -8.01
CA VAL A 430 13.98 8.61 -8.09
C VAL A 430 14.37 9.55 -9.23
N VAL A 431 15.66 9.81 -9.42
CA VAL A 431 16.14 10.69 -10.49
C VAL A 431 15.82 10.08 -11.86
N ILE A 432 16.11 8.79 -12.07
CA ILE A 432 15.77 8.09 -13.31
C ILE A 432 14.25 8.07 -13.51
N GLY A 433 13.47 7.78 -12.47
CA GLY A 433 12.00 7.76 -12.52
C GLY A 433 11.41 9.08 -12.98
N ILE A 434 11.90 10.21 -12.45
CA ILE A 434 11.43 11.55 -12.82
C ILE A 434 11.86 11.93 -14.24
N LEU A 435 13.08 11.60 -14.66
CA LEU A 435 13.53 11.84 -16.03
C LEU A 435 12.66 11.09 -17.04
N LEU A 436 12.39 9.80 -16.79
CA LEU A 436 11.54 8.99 -17.68
C LEU A 436 10.08 9.45 -17.65
N TYR A 437 9.56 9.89 -16.50
CA TYR A 437 8.26 10.52 -16.40
C TYR A 437 8.17 11.80 -17.26
N GLY A 438 9.21 12.64 -17.24
CA GLY A 438 9.28 13.82 -18.10
C GLY A 438 9.20 13.48 -19.60
N ILE A 439 9.81 12.35 -20.01
CA ILE A 439 9.70 11.84 -21.39
C ILE A 439 8.26 11.41 -21.70
N VAL A 440 7.56 10.76 -20.77
CA VAL A 440 6.16 10.35 -20.96
C VAL A 440 5.26 11.57 -21.15
N GLU A 441 5.41 12.60 -20.32
CA GLU A 441 4.67 13.85 -20.46
C GLU A 441 4.95 14.54 -21.80
N TYR A 442 6.22 14.55 -22.23
CA TYR A 442 6.60 15.11 -23.53
C TYR A 442 5.94 14.35 -24.70
N ILE A 443 5.93 13.01 -24.65
CA ILE A 443 5.28 12.17 -25.67
C ILE A 443 3.78 12.46 -25.71
N GLU A 444 3.12 12.51 -24.55
CA GLU A 444 1.68 12.76 -24.47
C GLU A 444 1.31 14.15 -24.98
N HIS A 445 2.07 15.18 -24.59
CA HIS A 445 1.86 16.55 -25.08
C HIS A 445 2.07 16.66 -26.60
N THR A 446 3.04 15.91 -27.15
CA THR A 446 3.29 15.88 -28.60
C THR A 446 2.15 15.17 -29.34
N GLN A 447 1.61 14.08 -28.79
CA GLN A 447 0.47 13.36 -29.38
C GLN A 447 -0.81 14.19 -29.37
N LEU A 448 -1.07 14.93 -28.30
CA LEU A 448 -2.20 15.86 -28.21
C LEU A 448 -2.08 16.99 -29.25
N ARG A 449 -0.87 17.54 -29.43
CA ARG A 449 -0.61 18.59 -30.43
C ARG A 449 -0.77 18.09 -31.87
N ASN A 450 -0.43 16.82 -32.13
CA ASN A 450 -0.48 16.23 -33.47
C ASN A 450 -1.84 15.56 -33.80
N SER A 451 -2.77 15.49 -32.85
CA SER A 451 -4.12 15.01 -33.12
C SER A 451 -4.89 16.09 -33.89
N PRO A 452 -5.43 15.80 -35.09
CA PRO A 452 -6.24 16.77 -35.82
C PRO A 452 -7.45 17.14 -34.97
N VAL A 453 -7.67 18.45 -34.79
CA VAL A 453 -8.87 19.00 -34.17
C VAL A 453 -10.07 18.55 -35.02
N THR A 454 -10.77 17.49 -34.62
CA THR A 454 -12.15 17.31 -35.04
C THR A 454 -12.96 18.42 -34.36
N GLU A 455 -13.37 19.40 -35.15
CA GLU A 455 -14.45 20.32 -34.83
C GLU A 455 -15.72 19.49 -34.52
N ASP A 456 -15.92 19.13 -33.27
CA ASP A 456 -17.27 19.01 -32.70
C ASP A 456 -17.51 20.28 -31.89
N GLY A 457 -17.83 21.35 -32.60
CA GLY A 457 -18.47 22.52 -32.01
C GLY A 457 -19.84 22.14 -31.45
N PRO A 458 -20.32 22.78 -30.37
CA PRO A 458 -21.66 22.55 -29.86
C PRO A 458 -22.67 22.91 -30.95
N LYS A 459 -23.50 21.96 -31.37
CA LYS A 459 -24.73 22.28 -32.09
C LYS A 459 -25.62 23.06 -31.13
N GLU A 460 -25.56 24.38 -31.29
CA GLU A 460 -26.48 25.35 -30.73
C GLU A 460 -27.90 24.91 -31.09
N ASN A 461 -28.73 24.68 -30.07
CA ASN A 461 -30.14 24.37 -30.24
C ASN A 461 -30.81 25.59 -30.87
N GLU A 462 -31.09 25.53 -32.18
CA GLU A 462 -32.05 26.43 -32.80
C GLU A 462 -33.42 26.25 -32.15
N ALA A 463 -33.95 27.38 -31.70
CA ALA A 463 -35.25 27.56 -31.10
C ALA A 463 -36.39 27.10 -32.02
N ILE A 464 -37.41 26.48 -31.43
CA ILE A 464 -38.76 26.48 -32.00
C ILE A 464 -39.59 27.45 -31.15
N PRO A 465 -40.11 28.55 -31.72
CA PRO A 465 -40.97 29.49 -31.02
C PRO A 465 -42.44 29.03 -31.02
N ALA A 466 -43.11 29.41 -29.93
CA ALA A 466 -44.56 29.45 -29.68
C ALA A 466 -45.29 28.11 -29.46
#